data_AF-A0A937ND19-F1
#
_entry.id   AF-A0A937ND19-F1
#
_cell.length_a   1.000
_cell.length_b   1.000
_cell.length_c   1.000
_cell.angle_alpha   90.00
_cell.angle_beta   90.00
_cell.angle_gamma   90.00
#
_symmetry.space_group_name_H-M   'P 1'
#
loop_
_entity.id
_entity.type
_entity.pdbx_description
1 polymer ?
#
loop_
_entity_poly.entity_id
_entity_poly.type
_entity_poly.pdbx_seq_one_letter_code
_entity_poly.pdbx_strand_id
1 'polypeptide(L)'
;MNLLEMPHTLSEKIERLLQPILDADGLTRPSGADEKAAWQAVLEQLADWRRDPQQLADEGVEPPTAALLEATGAVGEMLSNGGVEPPDTLITNGDGGIAFRWRSGQRAWTIELDSDGSIESSLMVHGKLVWRHSLHDNPIEVA
;
A
#
# COMPACT_ATOMS: atom_id res chain seq x y z
N MET A 1 -9.61 -1.34 -31.46
CA MET A 1 -8.53 -2.07 -30.76
C MET A 1 -7.81 -1.04 -29.91
N ASN A 2 -8.21 -0.87 -28.64
CA ASN A 2 -7.46 -0.02 -27.74
C ASN A 2 -6.28 -0.83 -27.22
N LEU A 3 -5.08 -0.40 -27.62
CA LEU A 3 -3.84 -0.74 -26.94
C LEU A 3 -4.05 -0.39 -25.46
N LEU A 4 -3.99 -1.38 -24.57
CA LEU A 4 -3.93 -1.14 -23.14
C LEU A 4 -2.64 -0.34 -22.89
N GLU A 5 -2.76 0.97 -22.76
CA GLU A 5 -1.66 1.80 -22.25
C GLU A 5 -1.30 1.23 -20.88
N MET A 6 -0.11 0.66 -20.80
CA MET A 6 0.47 0.19 -19.55
C MET A 6 0.72 1.45 -18.70
N PRO A 7 0.27 1.50 -17.45
CA PRO A 7 0.52 2.66 -16.59
C PRO A 7 2.03 2.87 -16.47
N HIS A 8 2.51 4.06 -16.86
CA HIS A 8 3.94 4.39 -16.93
C HIS A 8 4.43 5.02 -15.63
N THR A 9 3.52 5.48 -14.77
CA THR A 9 3.85 6.11 -13.49
C THR A 9 3.25 5.35 -12.31
N LEU A 10 3.88 5.46 -11.14
CA LEU A 10 3.37 4.92 -9.88
C LEU A 10 1.94 5.43 -9.58
N SER A 11 1.59 6.65 -10.01
CA SER A 11 0.26 7.24 -9.78
C SER A 11 -0.83 6.52 -10.55
N GLU A 12 -0.59 6.29 -11.84
CA GLU A 12 -1.55 5.57 -12.70
C GLU A 12 -1.72 4.12 -12.25
N LYS A 13 -0.65 3.50 -11.72
CA LYS A 13 -0.71 2.17 -11.12
C LYS A 13 -1.61 2.16 -9.89
N ILE A 14 -1.38 3.07 -8.94
CA ILE A 14 -2.18 3.17 -7.72
C ILE A 14 -3.64 3.47 -8.04
N GLU A 15 -3.93 4.40 -8.94
CA GLU A 15 -5.30 4.72 -9.35
C GLU A 15 -6.03 3.49 -9.93
N ARG A 16 -5.36 2.72 -10.80
CA ARG A 16 -5.93 1.46 -11.32
C ARG A 16 -6.15 0.42 -10.23
N LEU A 17 -5.22 0.32 -9.27
CA LEU A 17 -5.33 -0.60 -8.14
C LEU A 17 -6.47 -0.23 -7.18
N LEU A 18 -6.81 1.06 -7.10
CA LEU A 18 -7.85 1.57 -6.22
C LEU A 18 -9.26 1.54 -6.84
N GLN A 19 -9.37 1.64 -8.17
CA GLN A 19 -10.66 1.71 -8.86
C GLN A 19 -11.72 0.68 -8.38
N PRO A 20 -11.42 -0.63 -8.32
CA PRO A 20 -12.41 -1.61 -7.87
C PRO A 20 -12.70 -1.56 -6.37
N ILE A 21 -11.82 -0.96 -5.57
CA ILE A 21 -12.02 -0.75 -4.13
C ILE A 21 -12.94 0.45 -3.92
N LEU A 22 -12.78 1.52 -4.71
CA LEU A 22 -13.65 2.68 -4.75
C LEU A 22 -15.07 2.33 -5.24
N ASP A 23 -15.17 1.46 -6.25
CA ASP A 23 -16.45 1.00 -6.79
C ASP A 23 -17.20 0.05 -5.82
N ALA A 24 -16.48 -0.60 -4.91
CA ALA A 24 -17.06 -1.42 -3.86
C ALA A 24 -17.56 -0.54 -2.70
N ASP A 25 -18.74 0.08 -2.87
CA ASP A 25 -19.52 0.83 -1.84
C ASP A 25 -19.10 0.51 -0.40
N GLY A 26 -18.37 1.41 0.29
CA GLY A 26 -17.97 1.17 1.69
C GLY A 26 -16.69 1.82 2.21
N LEU A 27 -15.94 2.58 1.40
CA LEU A 27 -14.87 3.45 1.92
C LEU A 27 -15.51 4.68 2.56
N THR A 28 -15.80 4.60 3.86
CA THR A 28 -16.28 5.74 4.64
C THR A 28 -15.13 6.70 4.85
N ARG A 29 -15.10 7.80 4.09
CA ARG A 29 -14.16 8.92 4.28
C ARG A 29 -14.22 9.40 5.74
N PRO A 30 -13.21 9.18 6.59
CA PRO A 30 -13.16 9.86 7.87
C PRO A 30 -12.83 11.32 7.59
N SER A 31 -13.81 12.22 7.60
CA SER A 31 -13.53 13.64 7.35
C SER A 31 -13.07 14.33 8.65
N GLY A 32 -11.81 14.77 8.70
CA GLY A 32 -11.37 15.62 9.82
C GLY A 32 -9.87 15.64 10.11
N ALA A 33 -9.52 16.33 11.20
CA ALA A 33 -8.15 16.41 11.73
C ALA A 33 -7.57 15.03 12.11
N ASP A 34 -8.45 14.08 12.45
CA ASP A 34 -8.09 12.71 12.81
C ASP A 34 -7.49 11.93 11.62
N GLU A 35 -7.94 12.22 10.39
CA GLU A 35 -7.41 11.61 9.16
C GLU A 35 -5.95 12.02 8.92
N LYS A 36 -5.66 13.32 9.04
CA LYS A 36 -4.30 13.85 8.90
C LYS A 36 -3.37 13.31 9.98
N ALA A 37 -3.85 13.20 11.22
CA ALA A 37 -3.07 12.65 12.32
C ALA A 37 -2.76 11.16 12.11
N ALA A 38 -3.73 10.38 11.60
CA ALA A 38 -3.53 8.97 11.31
C ALA A 38 -2.56 8.74 10.15
N TRP A 39 -2.66 9.52 9.05
CA TRP A 39 -1.65 9.48 7.99
C TRP A 39 -0.27 9.87 8.49
N GLN A 40 -0.17 10.91 9.33
CA GLN A 40 1.09 11.32 9.94
C GLN A 40 1.71 10.17 10.76
N ALA A 41 0.92 9.45 11.54
CA ALA A 41 1.40 8.31 12.32
C ALA A 41 1.93 7.17 11.44
N VAL A 42 1.27 6.89 10.31
CA VAL A 42 1.71 5.88 9.33
C VAL A 42 3.04 6.28 8.69
N LEU A 43 3.18 7.54 8.28
CA LEU A 43 4.41 8.05 7.69
C LEU A 43 5.56 8.12 8.72
N GLU A 44 5.27 8.46 9.97
CA GLU A 44 6.24 8.41 11.07
C GLU A 44 6.71 6.98 11.34
N GLN A 45 5.79 5.99 11.34
CA GLN A 45 6.15 4.59 11.46
C GLN A 45 7.10 4.15 10.32
N LEU A 46 6.85 4.55 9.07
CA LEU A 46 7.76 4.30 7.96
C LEU A 46 9.11 4.99 8.13
N ALA A 47 9.12 6.22 8.63
CA ALA A 47 10.36 6.96 8.90
C ALA A 47 11.19 6.28 10.01
N ASP A 48 10.53 5.73 11.02
CA ASP A 48 11.16 4.97 12.10
C ASP A 48 11.73 3.65 11.58
N TRP A 49 10.99 2.92 10.75
CA TRP A 49 11.48 1.72 10.07
C TRP A 49 12.64 2.03 9.12
N ARG A 50 12.62 3.16 8.43
CA ARG A 50 13.73 3.62 7.58
C ARG A 50 14.98 3.93 8.40
N ARG A 51 14.83 4.44 9.63
CA ARG A 51 15.95 4.73 10.53
C ARG A 51 16.61 3.45 11.05
N ASP A 52 15.81 2.43 11.33
CA ASP A 52 16.28 1.13 11.80
C ASP A 52 15.43 -0.01 11.22
N PRO A 53 15.73 -0.50 10.00
CA PRO A 53 14.97 -1.60 9.40
C PRO A 53 15.13 -2.92 10.16
N GLN A 54 16.22 -3.09 10.92
CA GLN A 54 16.52 -4.33 11.63
C GLN A 54 15.56 -4.58 12.80
N GLN A 55 14.84 -3.56 13.27
CA GLN A 55 13.78 -3.74 14.27
C GLN A 55 12.64 -4.66 13.79
N LEU A 56 12.52 -4.85 12.47
CA LEU A 56 11.53 -5.72 11.82
C LEU A 56 12.06 -7.14 11.58
N ALA A 57 13.36 -7.37 11.79
CA ALA A 57 13.94 -8.70 11.63
C ALA A 57 13.48 -9.62 12.76
N ASP A 58 12.98 -10.79 12.40
CA ASP A 58 12.61 -11.88 13.31
C ASP A 58 13.02 -13.21 12.68
N GLU A 59 12.87 -14.33 13.38
CA GLU A 59 13.19 -15.66 12.86
C GLU A 59 12.37 -15.95 11.59
N GLY A 60 13.06 -15.97 10.44
CA GLY A 60 12.43 -16.18 9.13
C GLY A 60 11.72 -14.95 8.57
N VAL A 61 11.94 -13.76 9.12
CA VAL A 61 11.42 -12.49 8.59
C VAL A 61 12.60 -11.65 8.09
N GLU A 62 12.62 -11.41 6.79
CA GLU A 62 13.58 -10.51 6.17
C GLU A 62 13.13 -9.06 6.36
N PRO A 63 14.00 -8.17 6.88
CA PRO A 63 13.66 -6.77 7.03
C PRO A 63 13.57 -6.09 5.64
N PRO A 64 12.62 -5.17 5.44
CA PRO A 64 12.52 -4.38 4.23
C PRO A 64 13.81 -3.63 3.88
N THR A 65 14.10 -3.53 2.57
CA THR A 65 15.22 -2.72 2.11
C THR A 65 14.93 -1.23 2.26
N ALA A 66 15.97 -0.41 2.37
CA ALA A 66 15.82 1.05 2.43
C ALA A 66 15.12 1.61 1.17
N ALA A 67 15.37 1.02 0.00
CA ALA A 67 14.71 1.39 -1.25
C ALA A 67 13.22 1.07 -1.23
N LEU A 68 12.85 -0.10 -0.69
CA LEU A 68 11.43 -0.44 -0.53
C LEU A 68 10.75 0.52 0.46
N LEU A 69 11.36 0.79 1.61
CA LEU A 69 10.81 1.74 2.60
C LEU A 69 10.60 3.14 2.01
N GLU A 70 11.50 3.59 1.12
CA GLU A 70 11.34 4.82 0.37
C GLU A 70 10.17 4.76 -0.61
N ALA A 71 10.06 3.68 -1.40
CA ALA A 71 8.95 3.48 -2.31
C ALA A 71 7.60 3.39 -1.57
N THR A 72 7.55 2.69 -0.44
CA THR A 72 6.36 2.61 0.43
C THR A 72 6.00 4.00 0.96
N GLY A 73 6.98 4.81 1.38
CA GLY A 73 6.74 6.20 1.77
C GLY A 73 6.09 7.03 0.65
N ALA A 74 6.62 6.93 -0.57
CA ALA A 74 6.06 7.61 -1.74
C ALA A 74 4.61 7.15 -2.02
N VAL A 75 4.33 5.84 -1.95
CA VAL A 75 2.96 5.32 -2.08
C VAL A 75 2.05 5.88 -0.98
N GLY A 76 2.51 5.93 0.27
CA GLY A 76 1.76 6.49 1.39
C GLY A 76 1.40 7.96 1.19
N GLU A 77 2.37 8.78 0.76
CA GLU A 77 2.14 10.19 0.44
C GLU A 77 1.13 10.36 -0.70
N MET A 78 1.22 9.53 -1.74
CA MET A 78 0.29 9.57 -2.87
C MET A 78 -1.13 9.19 -2.46
N LEU A 79 -1.29 8.15 -1.64
CA LEU A 79 -2.60 7.75 -1.11
C LEU A 79 -3.20 8.85 -0.24
N SER A 80 -2.41 9.43 0.67
CA SER A 80 -2.82 10.57 1.50
C SER A 80 -3.24 11.78 0.65
N ASN A 81 -2.43 12.17 -0.33
CA ASN A 81 -2.72 13.31 -1.21
C ASN A 81 -3.91 13.04 -2.15
N GLY A 82 -4.13 11.78 -2.52
CA GLY A 82 -5.29 11.31 -3.29
C GLY A 82 -6.60 11.26 -2.49
N GLY A 83 -6.57 11.56 -1.19
CA GLY A 83 -7.74 11.54 -0.32
C GLY A 83 -8.24 10.12 0.01
N VAL A 84 -7.35 9.14 -0.07
CA VAL A 84 -7.59 7.79 0.44
C VAL A 84 -7.51 7.83 1.97
N GLU A 85 -8.41 7.11 2.64
CA GLU A 85 -8.38 6.99 4.08
C GLU A 85 -7.05 6.35 4.56
N PRO A 86 -6.54 6.72 5.73
CA PRO A 86 -5.33 6.12 6.29
C PRO A 86 -5.54 4.61 6.54
N PRO A 87 -4.51 3.78 6.34
CA PRO A 87 -4.58 2.36 6.69
C PRO A 87 -4.76 2.18 8.21
N ASP A 88 -5.34 1.05 8.61
CA ASP A 88 -5.35 0.68 10.03
C ASP A 88 -3.94 0.36 10.53
N THR A 89 -3.11 -0.18 9.64
CA THR A 89 -1.76 -0.63 9.98
C THR A 89 -0.89 -0.86 8.75
N LEU A 90 0.41 -0.87 8.98
CA LEU A 90 1.43 -1.39 8.07
C LEU A 90 1.86 -2.78 8.55
N ILE A 91 2.11 -3.69 7.61
CA ILE A 91 2.45 -5.09 7.89
C ILE A 91 3.64 -5.48 7.02
N THR A 92 4.62 -6.17 7.57
CA THR A 92 5.67 -6.83 6.79
C THR A 92 5.17 -8.18 6.27
N ASN A 93 5.44 -8.53 5.02
CA ASN A 93 5.00 -9.81 4.46
C ASN A 93 5.88 -11.01 4.85
N GLY A 94 7.05 -10.76 5.46
CA GLY A 94 8.01 -11.79 5.87
C GLY A 94 9.20 -11.92 4.91
N ASP A 95 9.00 -11.56 3.64
CA ASP A 95 9.97 -11.69 2.56
C ASP A 95 10.54 -10.31 2.16
N GLY A 96 10.60 -9.39 3.12
CA GLY A 96 11.10 -8.03 2.92
C GLY A 96 10.11 -7.05 2.30
N GLY A 97 8.85 -7.44 2.05
CA GLY A 97 7.78 -6.58 1.55
C GLY A 97 6.97 -5.88 2.64
N ILE A 98 6.20 -4.85 2.27
CA ILE A 98 5.33 -4.07 3.17
C ILE A 98 3.94 -3.89 2.56
N ALA A 99 2.90 -4.15 3.36
CA ALA A 99 1.51 -3.93 3.02
C ALA A 99 0.85 -2.85 3.88
N PHE A 100 0.21 -1.90 3.22
CA PHE A 100 -0.84 -1.09 3.80
C PHE A 100 -2.10 -1.94 3.94
N ARG A 101 -2.74 -1.96 5.12
CA ARG A 101 -3.98 -2.71 5.34
C ARG A 101 -5.09 -1.83 5.88
N TRP A 102 -6.26 -2.00 5.31
CA TRP A 102 -7.52 -1.43 5.76
C TRP A 102 -8.54 -2.52 6.06
N ARG A 103 -9.42 -2.28 7.03
CA ARG A 103 -10.49 -3.16 7.46
C ARG A 103 -11.73 -2.34 7.77
N SER A 104 -12.84 -2.70 7.13
CA SER A 104 -14.15 -2.12 7.41
C SER A 104 -15.19 -3.24 7.46
N GLY A 105 -15.65 -3.54 8.67
CA GLY A 105 -16.60 -4.63 8.92
C GLY A 105 -16.09 -5.99 8.43
N GLN A 106 -16.77 -6.56 7.43
CA GLN A 106 -16.43 -7.86 6.82
C GLN A 106 -15.47 -7.74 5.64
N ARG A 107 -14.97 -6.54 5.36
CA ARG A 107 -14.05 -6.26 4.25
C ARG A 107 -12.66 -5.95 4.79
N ALA A 108 -11.65 -6.46 4.11
CA ALA A 108 -10.27 -6.06 4.30
C ALA A 108 -9.62 -5.87 2.94
N TRP A 109 -8.85 -4.81 2.78
CA TRP A 109 -8.11 -4.60 1.55
C TRP A 109 -6.68 -4.20 1.84
N THR A 110 -5.79 -4.47 0.90
CA THR A 110 -4.36 -4.20 1.03
C THR A 110 -3.79 -3.58 -0.23
N ILE A 111 -2.73 -2.80 -0.05
CA ILE A 111 -1.76 -2.45 -1.08
C ILE A 111 -0.42 -2.91 -0.56
N GLU A 112 0.17 -3.89 -1.22
CA GLU A 112 1.43 -4.53 -0.87
C GLU A 112 2.50 -4.16 -1.88
N LEU A 113 3.66 -3.76 -1.39
CA LEU A 113 4.87 -3.58 -2.16
C LEU A 113 5.82 -4.70 -1.76
N ASP A 114 6.22 -5.52 -2.72
CA ASP A 114 7.09 -6.65 -2.46
C ASP A 114 8.56 -6.29 -2.69
N SER A 115 9.47 -7.12 -2.18
CA SER A 115 10.91 -6.90 -2.23
C SER A 115 11.50 -6.92 -3.65
N ASP A 116 10.77 -7.53 -4.60
CA ASP A 116 11.09 -7.50 -6.03
C ASP A 116 10.61 -6.22 -6.75
N GLY A 117 9.94 -5.31 -6.03
CA GLY A 117 9.40 -4.06 -6.57
C GLY A 117 8.00 -4.19 -7.21
N SER A 118 7.39 -5.39 -7.17
CA SER A 118 6.00 -5.55 -7.56
C SER A 118 5.05 -4.89 -6.56
N ILE A 119 3.89 -4.46 -7.07
CA ILE A 119 2.83 -3.89 -6.24
C ILE A 119 1.56 -4.70 -6.46
N GLU A 120 1.02 -5.27 -5.40
CA GLU A 120 -0.25 -5.97 -5.40
C GLU A 120 -1.30 -5.16 -4.64
N SER A 121 -2.53 -5.16 -5.10
CA SER A 121 -3.65 -4.85 -4.24
C SER A 121 -4.67 -5.98 -4.22
N SER A 122 -5.28 -6.15 -3.06
CA SER A 122 -6.21 -7.24 -2.80
C SER A 122 -7.42 -6.76 -2.01
N LEU A 123 -8.58 -7.38 -2.26
CA LEU A 123 -9.80 -7.16 -1.49
C LEU A 123 -10.35 -8.52 -1.06
N MET A 124 -10.53 -8.64 0.25
CA MET A 124 -11.18 -9.75 0.91
C MET A 124 -12.54 -9.33 1.44
N VAL A 125 -13.54 -10.21 1.29
CA VAL A 125 -14.89 -10.02 1.82
C VAL A 125 -15.32 -11.32 2.51
N HIS A 126 -15.76 -11.24 3.76
CA HIS A 126 -16.08 -12.41 4.61
C HIS A 126 -14.91 -13.43 4.66
N GLY A 127 -13.68 -12.93 4.75
CA GLY A 127 -12.47 -13.77 4.80
C GLY A 127 -12.12 -14.47 3.49
N LYS A 128 -12.79 -14.15 2.37
CA LYS A 128 -12.49 -14.71 1.05
C LYS A 128 -11.90 -13.65 0.15
N LEU A 129 -10.85 -13.99 -0.59
CA LEU A 129 -10.30 -13.14 -1.65
C LEU A 129 -11.34 -13.00 -2.76
N VAL A 130 -11.82 -11.78 -2.98
CA VAL A 130 -12.80 -11.45 -4.02
C VAL A 130 -12.10 -10.79 -5.21
N TRP A 131 -11.02 -10.07 -4.94
CA TRP A 131 -10.26 -9.39 -5.98
C TRP A 131 -8.78 -9.32 -5.61
N ARG A 132 -7.94 -9.45 -6.64
CA ARG A 132 -6.48 -9.29 -6.58
C ARG A 132 -6.01 -8.74 -7.91
N HIS A 133 -5.15 -7.74 -7.86
CA HIS A 133 -4.45 -7.25 -9.04
C HIS A 133 -3.00 -6.95 -8.69
N SER A 134 -2.10 -7.56 -9.45
CA SER A 134 -0.66 -7.43 -9.25
C SER A 134 -0.08 -6.70 -10.46
N LEU A 135 0.64 -5.63 -10.20
CA LEU A 135 1.41 -4.88 -11.18
C LEU A 135 2.88 -5.22 -10.93
N HIS A 136 3.41 -6.05 -11.82
CA HIS A 136 4.85 -6.24 -11.94
C HIS A 136 5.35 -5.14 -12.85
N ASP A 137 6.33 -4.36 -12.42
CA ASP A 137 7.01 -3.48 -13.36
C ASP A 137 8.52 -3.57 -13.26
N ASN A 138 9.14 -3.41 -14.43
CA ASN A 138 10.55 -3.09 -14.57
C ASN A 138 10.90 -1.86 -13.71
N PRO A 139 12.18 -1.69 -13.31
CA PRO A 139 12.61 -0.90 -12.15
C PRO A 139 11.85 0.43 -11.99
N ILE A 140 11.34 0.64 -10.78
CA ILE A 140 10.63 1.87 -10.36
C ILE A 140 11.59 3.06 -10.53
N GLU A 141 11.43 3.85 -11.60
CA GLU A 141 12.05 5.17 -11.70
C GLU A 141 11.22 6.16 -10.87
N VAL A 142 11.79 6.61 -9.75
CA VAL A 142 11.27 7.74 -8.98
C VAL A 142 11.76 9.01 -9.68
N ALA A 143 10.85 9.79 -10.24
CA ALA A 143 11.13 11.05 -10.93
C ALA A 143 11.40 12.21 -9.96
#